data_AF-A0A4P9WWN1-F1
#
_entry.id   AF-A0A4P9WWN1-F1
#
_cell.length_a   1.000
_cell.length_b   1.000
_cell.length_c   1.000
_cell.angle_alpha   90.00
_cell.angle_beta   90.00
_cell.angle_gamma   90.00
#
_symmetry.space_group_name_H-M   'P 1'
#
loop_
_entity.id
_entity.type
_entity.pdbx_description
1 polymer ?
#
loop_
_entity_poly.entity_id
_entity_poly.type
_entity_poly.pdbx_seq_one_letter_code
_entity_poly.pdbx_strand_id
1 'polypeptide(L)'
;MVDLVSGATGREGTLVMSTGVIGQHLQMDKIGQGIAQAVAQAETSHDAWLRVSEAIMTTDTFPKLMSREVTLPGTDRSYRLVGFCKGAGMIKPNMATMLASIFTDANVSAECIQLATKSVVEHSFNAIIVDGDTSTNDTFAVMANGASGMDSITDPHSAEFAEFQAQLRDFATTLSQLIVRDGEGATKFVDVHVKNAPSFADAKAIANTIALSPLVKTAMYGRDANWGRIICAVGFS
;
A
#
# COMPACT_ATOMS: atom_id res chain seq x y z
N MET A 1 -21.44 5.44 9.09
CA MET A 1 -20.83 5.68 7.75
C MET A 1 -21.05 4.48 6.84
N VAL A 2 -20.69 3.25 7.27
CA VAL A 2 -21.04 1.99 6.58
C VAL A 2 -22.50 1.96 6.15
N ASP A 3 -23.44 2.16 7.07
CA ASP A 3 -24.88 2.13 6.77
C ASP A 3 -25.31 3.21 5.76
N LEU A 4 -24.65 4.37 5.77
CA LEU A 4 -24.95 5.45 4.81
C LEU A 4 -24.51 5.06 3.40
N VAL A 5 -23.33 4.45 3.25
CA VAL A 5 -22.84 3.94 1.97
C VAL A 5 -23.70 2.77 1.49
N SER A 6 -24.03 1.83 2.37
CA SER A 6 -24.89 0.70 2.03
C SER A 6 -26.29 1.14 1.64
N GLY A 7 -26.87 2.12 2.36
CA GLY A 7 -28.16 2.71 2.01
C GLY A 7 -28.13 3.45 0.67
N ALA A 8 -27.06 4.19 0.37
CA ALA A 8 -26.92 4.94 -0.88
C ALA A 8 -26.65 4.04 -2.10
N THR A 9 -25.89 2.96 -1.93
CA THR A 9 -25.49 2.05 -3.02
C THR A 9 -26.44 0.87 -3.20
N GLY A 10 -27.25 0.54 -2.19
CA GLY A 10 -28.04 -0.69 -2.13
C GLY A 10 -27.19 -1.95 -2.03
N ARG A 11 -25.91 -1.83 -1.63
CA ARG A 11 -24.94 -2.93 -1.55
C ARG A 11 -24.39 -3.09 -0.14
N GLU A 12 -24.13 -4.33 0.24
CA GLU A 12 -23.37 -4.67 1.45
C GLU A 12 -21.86 -4.81 1.13
N GLY A 13 -21.02 -4.86 2.16
CA GLY A 13 -19.57 -5.03 1.99
C GLY A 13 -18.77 -3.73 1.87
N THR A 14 -19.04 -2.76 2.75
CA THR A 14 -18.27 -1.50 2.81
C THR A 14 -17.11 -1.61 3.81
N LEU A 15 -15.91 -1.20 3.38
CA LEU A 15 -14.78 -0.95 4.26
C LEU A 15 -14.65 0.56 4.53
N VAL A 16 -14.38 0.93 5.78
CA VAL A 16 -14.14 2.33 6.17
C VAL A 16 -12.68 2.51 6.49
N MET A 17 -12.06 3.48 5.83
CA MET A 17 -10.71 3.95 6.09
C MET A 17 -10.79 5.39 6.57
N SER A 18 -10.00 5.74 7.59
CA SER A 18 -10.01 7.09 8.16
C SER A 18 -8.61 7.54 8.49
N THR A 19 -8.33 8.81 8.30
CA THR A 19 -7.02 9.40 8.55
C THR A 19 -7.14 10.90 8.76
N GLY A 20 -6.16 11.49 9.43
CA GLY A 20 -6.16 12.90 9.79
C GLY A 20 -5.98 13.09 11.30
N VAL A 21 -6.58 14.17 11.83
CA VAL A 21 -6.38 14.59 13.22
C VAL A 21 -7.06 13.61 14.20
N ILE A 22 -6.29 13.17 15.19
CA ILE A 22 -6.78 12.29 16.27
C ILE A 22 -7.62 13.08 17.28
N GLY A 23 -8.70 12.48 17.78
CA GLY A 23 -9.51 13.04 18.87
C GLY A 23 -10.56 14.07 18.45
N GLN A 24 -10.85 14.18 17.14
CA GLN A 24 -11.92 15.04 16.63
C GLN A 24 -13.12 14.21 16.15
N HIS A 25 -14.32 14.64 16.53
CA HIS A 25 -15.55 14.02 16.04
C HIS A 25 -15.77 14.35 14.56
N LEU A 26 -16.19 13.34 13.80
CA LEU A 26 -16.55 13.47 12.39
C LEU A 26 -17.82 14.31 12.23
N GLN A 27 -17.82 15.23 11.27
CA GLN A 27 -19.00 16.03 10.91
C GLN A 27 -19.96 15.18 10.05
N MET A 28 -20.72 14.31 10.70
CA MET A 28 -21.50 13.26 10.04
C MET A 28 -22.56 13.77 9.07
N ASP A 29 -23.17 14.93 9.32
CA ASP A 29 -24.15 15.53 8.41
C ASP A 29 -23.53 15.88 7.06
N LYS A 30 -22.31 16.48 7.08
CA LYS A 30 -21.56 16.80 5.87
C LYS A 30 -21.11 15.53 5.13
N ILE A 31 -20.65 14.54 5.90
CA ILE A 31 -20.23 13.24 5.35
C ILE A 31 -21.40 12.54 4.66
N GLY A 32 -22.59 12.52 5.28
CA GLY A 32 -23.77 11.89 4.71
C GLY A 32 -24.17 12.51 3.37
N GLN A 33 -24.17 13.83 3.28
CA GLN A 33 -24.42 14.55 2.01
C GLN A 33 -23.34 14.25 0.96
N GLY A 34 -22.07 14.25 1.37
CA GLY A 34 -20.95 13.91 0.49
C GLY A 34 -21.01 12.48 -0.06
N ILE A 35 -21.42 11.51 0.75
CA ILE A 35 -21.62 10.12 0.32
C ILE A 35 -22.68 10.04 -0.78
N ALA A 36 -23.84 10.68 -0.59
CA ALA A 36 -24.90 10.66 -1.58
C ALA A 36 -24.46 11.28 -2.93
N GLN A 37 -23.70 12.38 -2.88
CA GLN A 37 -23.13 13.03 -4.06
C GLN A 37 -22.08 12.15 -4.75
N ALA A 38 -21.17 11.55 -3.99
CA ALA A 38 -20.11 10.69 -4.53
C ALA A 38 -20.69 9.45 -5.23
N VAL A 39 -21.73 8.83 -4.66
CA VAL A 39 -22.42 7.69 -5.29
C VAL A 39 -23.08 8.10 -6.60
N ALA A 40 -23.72 9.27 -6.66
CA ALA A 40 -24.36 9.78 -7.88
C ALA A 40 -23.35 10.12 -9.00
N GLN A 41 -22.09 10.41 -8.64
CA GLN A 41 -21.01 10.77 -9.56
C GLN A 41 -20.04 9.61 -9.83
N ALA A 42 -20.35 8.39 -9.36
CA ALA A 42 -19.48 7.25 -9.51
C ALA A 42 -19.31 6.87 -10.98
N GLU A 43 -18.06 6.82 -11.44
CA GLU A 43 -17.65 6.42 -12.79
C GLU A 43 -16.28 5.72 -12.74
N THR A 44 -15.81 5.20 -13.87
CA THR A 44 -14.61 4.35 -13.96
C THR A 44 -13.49 4.94 -14.81
N SER A 45 -13.59 6.23 -15.18
CA SER A 45 -12.57 6.92 -15.97
C SER A 45 -11.26 7.09 -15.19
N HIS A 46 -10.18 7.38 -15.91
CA HIS A 46 -8.90 7.73 -15.29
C HIS A 46 -9.03 8.89 -14.31
N ASP A 47 -9.78 9.94 -14.70
CA ASP A 47 -10.02 11.10 -13.85
C ASP A 47 -10.77 10.73 -12.56
N ALA A 48 -11.67 9.75 -12.62
CA ALA A 48 -12.36 9.24 -11.43
C ALA A 48 -11.37 8.60 -10.43
N TRP A 49 -10.45 7.77 -10.92
CA TRP A 49 -9.40 7.17 -10.08
C TRP A 49 -8.43 8.22 -9.53
N LEU A 50 -8.08 9.23 -10.33
CA LEU A 50 -7.23 10.33 -9.88
C LEU A 50 -7.90 11.12 -8.76
N ARG A 51 -9.19 11.48 -8.90
CA ARG A 51 -9.96 12.14 -7.85
C ARG A 51 -10.00 11.36 -6.55
N VAL A 52 -10.09 10.02 -6.60
CA VAL A 52 -10.02 9.17 -5.39
C VAL A 52 -8.64 9.26 -4.75
N SER A 53 -7.57 9.18 -5.54
CA SER A 53 -6.20 9.27 -5.03
C SER A 53 -5.91 10.64 -4.40
N GLU A 54 -6.42 11.73 -4.98
CA GLU A 54 -6.32 13.08 -4.42
C GLU A 54 -7.14 13.25 -3.14
N ALA A 55 -8.36 12.70 -3.11
CA ALA A 55 -9.29 12.87 -1.97
C ALA A 55 -8.81 12.20 -0.67
N ILE A 56 -7.91 11.21 -0.74
CA ILE A 56 -7.35 10.54 0.44
C ILE A 56 -6.04 11.16 0.94
N MET A 57 -5.49 12.13 0.22
CA MET A 57 -4.25 12.82 0.59
C MET A 57 -4.41 13.61 1.89
N THR A 58 -3.29 13.75 2.59
CA THR A 58 -3.18 14.57 3.81
C THR A 58 -1.98 15.50 3.70
N THR A 59 -0.82 15.09 4.22
CA THR A 59 0.46 15.80 4.07
C THR A 59 1.24 15.38 2.82
N ASP A 60 0.68 14.44 2.05
CA ASP A 60 1.14 14.02 0.74
C ASP A 60 1.34 15.23 -0.20
N THR A 61 2.42 15.24 -0.99
CA THR A 61 2.68 16.32 -1.95
C THR A 61 2.19 16.00 -3.37
N PHE A 62 1.88 14.72 -3.64
CA PHE A 62 1.28 14.27 -4.91
C PHE A 62 0.37 13.05 -4.72
N PRO A 63 -0.64 12.87 -5.59
CA PRO A 63 -1.48 11.69 -5.60
C PRO A 63 -0.69 10.45 -6.05
N LYS A 64 -0.82 9.35 -5.31
CA LYS A 64 -0.12 8.08 -5.59
C LYS A 64 -1.12 7.09 -6.18
N LEU A 65 -1.21 7.08 -7.51
CA LEU A 65 -2.08 6.22 -8.29
C LEU A 65 -1.25 5.45 -9.33
N MET A 66 -1.50 4.15 -9.45
CA MET A 66 -0.92 3.32 -10.50
C MET A 66 -1.97 2.39 -11.09
N SER A 67 -1.74 2.00 -12.35
CA SER A 67 -2.49 0.93 -13.01
C SER A 67 -1.55 0.08 -13.85
N ARG A 68 -1.84 -1.21 -13.98
CA ARG A 68 -1.07 -2.15 -14.79
C ARG A 68 -1.97 -3.22 -15.38
N GLU A 69 -1.75 -3.55 -16.64
CA GLU A 69 -2.30 -4.77 -17.24
C GLU A 69 -1.25 -5.88 -17.16
N VAL A 70 -1.70 -7.08 -16.80
CA VAL A 70 -0.85 -8.27 -16.63
C VAL A 70 -1.39 -9.37 -17.52
N THR A 71 -0.56 -9.87 -18.41
CA THR A 71 -0.86 -11.05 -19.25
C THR A 71 -0.32 -12.30 -18.56
N LEU A 72 -1.15 -13.34 -18.44
CA LEU A 72 -0.73 -14.61 -17.88
C LEU A 72 0.27 -15.31 -18.82
N PRO A 73 1.43 -15.77 -18.31
CA PRO A 73 2.45 -16.44 -19.13
C PRO A 73 1.89 -17.60 -19.94
N GLY A 74 2.20 -17.63 -21.23
CA GLY A 74 1.76 -18.70 -22.13
C GLY A 74 0.29 -18.67 -22.54
N THR A 75 -0.43 -17.58 -22.26
CA THR A 75 -1.83 -17.39 -22.67
C THR A 75 -2.07 -15.99 -23.22
N ASP A 76 -3.18 -15.80 -23.95
CA ASP A 76 -3.66 -14.48 -24.37
C ASP A 76 -4.58 -13.82 -23.32
N ARG A 77 -4.64 -14.37 -22.10
CA ARG A 77 -5.52 -13.89 -21.03
C ARG A 77 -4.80 -12.85 -20.19
N SER A 78 -5.49 -11.74 -19.91
CA SER A 78 -4.98 -10.66 -19.07
C SER A 78 -5.95 -10.28 -17.96
N TYR A 79 -5.42 -9.64 -16.93
CA TYR A 79 -6.17 -8.95 -15.88
C TYR A 79 -5.51 -7.60 -15.59
N ARG A 80 -6.22 -6.72 -14.90
CA ARG A 80 -5.80 -5.37 -14.58
C ARG A 80 -5.66 -5.20 -13.09
N LEU A 81 -4.65 -4.45 -12.69
CA LEU A 81 -4.45 -3.92 -11.36
C LEU A 81 -4.60 -2.40 -11.43
N VAL A 82 -5.35 -1.84 -10.49
CA VAL A 82 -5.32 -0.41 -10.19
C VAL A 82 -5.18 -0.25 -8.70
N GLY A 83 -4.34 0.66 -8.25
CA GLY A 83 -4.20 0.88 -6.83
C GLY A 83 -3.74 2.28 -6.53
N PHE A 84 -4.17 2.73 -5.38
CA PHE A 84 -3.80 4.02 -4.83
C PHE A 84 -3.33 3.84 -3.40
N CYS A 85 -2.46 4.73 -2.96
CA CYS A 85 -2.06 4.82 -1.57
C CYS A 85 -1.96 6.27 -1.12
N LYS A 86 -1.85 6.45 0.18
CA LYS A 86 -1.51 7.72 0.80
C LYS A 86 -0.57 7.48 1.97
N GLY A 87 0.20 8.50 2.32
CA GLY A 87 1.16 8.50 3.41
C GLY A 87 2.40 9.31 3.00
N ALA A 88 2.89 10.11 3.94
CA ALA A 88 4.10 10.90 3.82
C ALA A 88 4.80 11.05 5.18
N GLY A 89 4.03 11.17 6.26
CA GLY A 89 4.49 11.11 7.65
C GLY A 89 3.79 9.99 8.44
N MET A 90 4.35 9.70 9.61
CA MET A 90 4.00 8.61 10.52
C MET A 90 4.13 7.22 9.85
N ILE A 91 5.20 7.01 9.08
CA ILE A 91 5.38 5.79 8.28
C ILE A 91 6.40 4.87 8.95
N LYS A 92 5.88 3.86 9.64
CA LYS A 92 6.57 2.61 9.96
C LYS A 92 5.53 1.50 10.08
N PRO A 93 5.12 0.92 8.93
CA PRO A 93 4.03 -0.02 8.94
C PRO A 93 4.43 -1.34 9.62
N ASN A 94 3.77 -1.63 10.73
CA ASN A 94 3.60 -2.98 11.27
C ASN A 94 2.09 -3.29 11.17
N MET A 95 1.55 -3.03 9.96
CA MET A 95 0.26 -2.36 9.75
C MET A 95 0.17 -1.06 10.57
N ALA A 96 0.79 0.04 10.08
CA ALA A 96 1.18 1.36 10.67
C ALA A 96 1.40 2.54 9.60
N THR A 97 0.93 3.79 9.79
CA THR A 97 0.29 4.78 8.82
C THR A 97 0.38 4.59 7.33
N MET A 98 -0.68 4.05 6.75
CA MET A 98 -1.00 4.25 5.33
C MET A 98 -2.43 3.79 5.06
N LEU A 99 -3.07 4.46 4.10
CA LEU A 99 -4.24 3.89 3.44
C LEU A 99 -3.79 3.47 2.06
N ALA A 100 -3.98 2.19 1.71
CA ALA A 100 -3.81 1.76 0.34
C ALA A 100 -4.87 0.73 -0.02
N SER A 101 -5.26 0.77 -1.28
CA SER A 101 -6.18 -0.21 -1.85
C SER A 101 -5.68 -0.61 -3.23
N ILE A 102 -5.76 -1.90 -3.52
CA ILE A 102 -5.53 -2.45 -4.85
C ILE A 102 -6.81 -3.15 -5.30
N PHE A 103 -7.22 -2.86 -6.52
CA PHE A 103 -8.38 -3.45 -7.16
C PHE A 103 -7.91 -4.25 -8.38
N THR A 104 -8.54 -5.39 -8.59
CA THR A 104 -8.27 -6.25 -9.73
C THR A 104 -9.54 -6.82 -10.32
N ASP A 105 -9.53 -6.98 -11.64
CA ASP A 105 -10.55 -7.76 -12.35
C ASP A 105 -10.21 -9.24 -12.45
N ALA A 106 -9.08 -9.68 -11.87
CA ALA A 106 -8.69 -11.09 -11.84
C ALA A 106 -9.72 -11.96 -11.12
N ASN A 107 -9.95 -13.16 -11.68
CA ASN A 107 -10.80 -14.17 -11.08
C ASN A 107 -9.98 -15.02 -10.11
N VAL A 108 -10.03 -14.70 -8.82
CA VAL A 108 -9.20 -15.31 -7.77
C VAL A 108 -10.09 -15.74 -6.60
N SER A 109 -9.87 -16.94 -6.06
CA SER A 109 -10.62 -17.42 -4.90
C SER A 109 -10.36 -16.56 -3.66
N ALA A 110 -11.32 -16.56 -2.72
CA ALA A 110 -11.19 -15.85 -1.44
C ALA A 110 -9.96 -16.32 -0.63
N GLU A 111 -9.62 -17.61 -0.70
CA GLU A 111 -8.43 -18.15 -0.06
C GLU A 111 -7.15 -17.60 -0.69
N CYS A 112 -7.04 -17.67 -2.02
CA CYS A 112 -5.87 -17.20 -2.75
C CYS A 112 -5.66 -15.68 -2.54
N ILE A 113 -6.71 -14.86 -2.67
CA ILE A 113 -6.56 -13.40 -2.49
C ILE A 113 -6.15 -13.05 -1.06
N GLN A 114 -6.62 -13.79 -0.05
CA GLN A 114 -6.24 -13.58 1.34
C GLN A 114 -4.77 -13.95 1.60
N LEU A 115 -4.31 -15.09 1.07
CA LEU A 115 -2.91 -15.52 1.16
C LEU A 115 -1.97 -14.55 0.41
N ALA A 116 -2.36 -14.13 -0.78
CA ALA A 116 -1.63 -13.14 -1.57
C ALA A 116 -1.51 -11.82 -0.80
N THR A 117 -2.62 -11.29 -0.27
CA THR A 117 -2.66 -10.03 0.48
C THR A 117 -1.70 -10.05 1.68
N LYS A 118 -1.72 -11.14 2.48
CA LYS A 118 -0.82 -11.30 3.64
C LYS A 118 0.66 -11.34 3.26
N SER A 119 1.01 -12.03 2.18
CA SER A 119 2.40 -12.05 1.72
C SER A 119 2.84 -10.70 1.16
N VAL A 120 1.98 -10.08 0.36
CA VAL A 120 2.26 -8.82 -0.32
C VAL A 120 2.53 -7.70 0.67
N VAL A 121 1.68 -7.54 1.70
CA VAL A 121 1.85 -6.47 2.69
C VAL A 121 3.20 -6.58 3.42
N GLU A 122 3.67 -7.80 3.68
CA GLU A 122 4.92 -8.03 4.42
C GLU A 122 6.17 -7.59 3.67
N HIS A 123 6.14 -7.69 2.34
CA HIS A 123 7.26 -7.39 1.44
C HIS A 123 7.15 -6.02 0.74
N SER A 124 6.09 -5.26 1.00
CA SER A 124 5.86 -3.94 0.37
C SER A 124 5.65 -2.86 1.41
N PHE A 125 4.44 -2.76 1.95
CA PHE A 125 4.05 -1.72 2.89
C PHE A 125 4.70 -1.91 4.26
N ASN A 126 4.78 -3.12 4.81
CA ASN A 126 5.52 -3.38 6.06
C ASN A 126 7.06 -3.33 5.89
N ALA A 127 7.56 -2.92 4.72
CA ALA A 127 8.98 -2.81 4.41
C ALA A 127 9.43 -1.36 4.11
N ILE A 128 8.57 -0.36 4.35
CA ILE A 128 8.90 1.05 4.17
C ILE A 128 8.94 1.81 5.50
N ILE A 129 9.83 2.81 5.62
CA ILE A 129 9.97 3.64 6.82
C ILE A 129 10.27 5.08 6.41
N VAL A 130 9.55 6.05 6.99
CA VAL A 130 9.87 7.49 6.88
C VAL A 130 10.43 8.03 8.19
N ASP A 131 9.66 8.01 9.27
CA ASP A 131 10.03 8.64 10.56
C ASP A 131 10.08 7.66 11.74
N GLY A 132 9.44 6.49 11.61
CA GLY A 132 9.50 5.45 12.63
C GLY A 132 8.25 5.35 13.50
N ASP A 133 7.28 6.24 13.33
CA ASP A 133 6.05 6.27 14.10
C ASP A 133 4.95 5.41 13.44
N THR A 134 4.20 4.68 14.26
CA THR A 134 3.15 3.75 13.82
C THR A 134 1.77 4.36 14.14
N SER A 135 0.96 4.73 13.13
CA SER A 135 -0.47 5.09 13.27
C SER A 135 -1.36 4.15 14.07
N THR A 136 -2.53 4.70 14.38
CA THR A 136 -3.71 4.00 14.89
C THR A 136 -4.70 3.49 13.82
N ASN A 137 -4.53 3.81 12.52
CA ASN A 137 -5.61 3.70 11.52
C ASN A 137 -5.23 2.95 10.23
N ASP A 138 -4.26 2.05 10.29
CA ASP A 138 -3.75 1.43 9.09
C ASP A 138 -4.70 0.51 8.40
N THR A 139 -4.74 0.66 7.07
CA THR A 139 -5.59 -0.21 6.26
C THR A 139 -4.97 -0.42 4.90
N PHE A 140 -4.73 -1.69 4.60
CA PHE A 140 -4.45 -2.18 3.28
C PHE A 140 -5.56 -3.14 2.86
N ALA A 141 -6.16 -2.91 1.69
CA ALA A 141 -7.20 -3.77 1.15
C ALA A 141 -6.87 -4.18 -0.29
N VAL A 142 -7.20 -5.43 -0.63
CA VAL A 142 -7.19 -5.92 -2.02
C VAL A 142 -8.59 -6.40 -2.36
N MET A 143 -9.15 -5.91 -3.47
CA MET A 143 -10.49 -6.27 -3.94
C MET A 143 -10.42 -6.88 -5.34
N ALA A 144 -10.98 -8.08 -5.51
CA ALA A 144 -11.01 -8.80 -6.78
C ALA A 144 -12.46 -9.06 -7.20
N ASN A 145 -12.82 -8.73 -8.45
CA ASN A 145 -14.20 -8.85 -8.92
C ASN A 145 -14.43 -9.91 -10.02
N GLY A 146 -13.37 -10.54 -10.53
CA GLY A 146 -13.46 -11.61 -11.54
C GLY A 146 -13.93 -11.19 -12.93
N ALA A 147 -14.00 -9.89 -13.24
CA ALA A 147 -14.52 -9.39 -14.50
C ALA A 147 -13.59 -9.57 -15.71
N SER A 148 -12.36 -10.06 -15.53
CA SER A 148 -11.38 -10.22 -16.62
C SER A 148 -11.73 -11.34 -17.61
N GLY A 149 -12.61 -12.27 -17.23
CA GLY A 149 -12.96 -13.44 -18.04
C GLY A 149 -11.88 -14.54 -18.05
N MET A 150 -10.84 -14.41 -17.22
CA MET A 150 -9.83 -15.46 -17.02
C MET A 150 -10.38 -16.65 -16.22
N ASP A 151 -9.70 -17.80 -16.32
CA ASP A 151 -9.98 -18.93 -15.43
C ASP A 151 -9.71 -18.56 -13.97
N SER A 152 -10.51 -19.12 -13.07
CA SER A 152 -10.37 -18.84 -11.65
C SER A 152 -9.06 -19.41 -11.09
N ILE A 153 -8.27 -18.57 -10.44
CA ILE A 153 -7.10 -18.99 -9.65
C ILE A 153 -7.61 -19.47 -8.29
N THR A 154 -7.68 -20.79 -8.10
CA THR A 154 -8.25 -21.39 -6.89
C THR A 154 -7.26 -22.17 -6.03
N ASP A 155 -6.13 -22.60 -6.60
CA ASP A 155 -5.13 -23.41 -5.91
C ASP A 155 -3.92 -22.55 -5.49
N PRO A 156 -3.66 -22.36 -4.18
CA PRO A 156 -2.49 -21.64 -3.66
C PRO A 156 -1.13 -22.25 -4.02
N HIS A 157 -1.10 -23.45 -4.60
CA HIS A 157 0.12 -24.12 -5.04
C HIS A 157 0.32 -24.09 -6.56
N SER A 158 -0.60 -23.47 -7.30
CA SER A 158 -0.54 -23.41 -8.76
C SER A 158 0.50 -22.37 -9.24
N ALA A 159 0.98 -22.55 -10.47
CA ALA A 159 1.91 -21.61 -11.10
C ALA A 159 1.23 -20.25 -11.36
N GLU A 160 -0.06 -20.26 -11.69
CA GLU A 160 -0.89 -19.07 -11.90
C GLU A 160 -1.04 -18.26 -10.62
N PHE A 161 -1.23 -18.93 -9.46
CA PHE A 161 -1.24 -18.26 -8.17
C PHE A 161 0.11 -17.62 -7.83
N ALA A 162 1.20 -18.36 -8.05
CA ALA A 162 2.55 -17.83 -7.81
C ALA A 162 2.84 -16.59 -8.67
N GLU A 163 2.44 -16.60 -9.94
CA GLU A 163 2.57 -15.45 -10.84
C GLU A 163 1.68 -14.29 -10.39
N PHE A 164 0.40 -14.54 -10.07
CA PHE A 164 -0.50 -13.51 -9.56
C PHE A 164 0.05 -12.84 -8.29
N GLN A 165 0.53 -13.64 -7.34
CA GLN A 165 1.12 -13.13 -6.11
C GLN A 165 2.40 -12.32 -6.39
N ALA A 166 3.25 -12.77 -7.32
CA ALA A 166 4.46 -12.05 -7.70
C ALA A 166 4.15 -10.69 -8.33
N GLN A 167 3.17 -10.64 -9.23
CA GLN A 167 2.71 -9.41 -9.85
C GLN A 167 2.09 -8.48 -8.80
N LEU A 168 1.16 -8.97 -7.99
CA LEU A 168 0.55 -8.15 -6.92
C LEU A 168 1.60 -7.59 -5.97
N ARG A 169 2.62 -8.37 -5.61
CA ARG A 169 3.76 -7.93 -4.79
C ARG A 169 4.55 -6.82 -5.46
N ASP A 170 4.96 -7.02 -6.71
CA ASP A 170 5.71 -6.00 -7.46
C ASP A 170 4.93 -4.68 -7.61
N PHE A 171 3.61 -4.78 -7.85
CA PHE A 171 2.72 -3.63 -7.88
C PHE A 171 2.71 -2.88 -6.55
N ALA A 172 2.49 -3.61 -5.45
CA ALA A 172 2.44 -3.05 -4.11
C ALA A 172 3.78 -2.47 -3.67
N THR A 173 4.90 -3.10 -4.01
CA THR A 173 6.26 -2.60 -3.75
C THR A 173 6.50 -1.28 -4.47
N THR A 174 6.11 -1.17 -5.73
CA THR A 174 6.24 0.09 -6.48
C THR A 174 5.34 1.16 -5.87
N LEU A 175 4.13 0.79 -5.43
CA LEU A 175 3.17 1.70 -4.80
C LEU A 175 3.66 2.20 -3.43
N SER A 176 4.22 1.31 -2.59
CA SER A 176 4.77 1.67 -1.28
C SER A 176 6.02 2.55 -1.42
N GLN A 177 6.80 2.35 -2.46
CA GLN A 177 7.95 3.20 -2.79
C GLN A 177 7.58 4.66 -3.11
N LEU A 178 6.34 4.92 -3.58
CA LEU A 178 5.84 6.28 -3.77
C LEU A 178 5.62 7.00 -2.43
N ILE A 179 5.24 6.27 -1.37
CA ILE A 179 5.12 6.82 0.00
C ILE A 179 6.48 7.31 0.49
N VAL A 180 7.53 6.50 0.35
CA VAL A 180 8.88 6.86 0.82
C VAL A 180 9.45 8.04 0.02
N ARG A 181 9.20 8.09 -1.29
CA ARG A 181 9.63 9.20 -2.15
C ARG A 181 8.93 10.51 -1.80
N ASP A 182 7.70 10.42 -1.29
CA ASP A 182 6.91 11.55 -0.80
C ASP A 182 7.05 11.77 0.71
N GLY A 183 8.04 11.15 1.36
CA GLY A 183 8.23 11.30 2.79
C GLY A 183 8.34 12.77 3.19
N GLU A 184 7.76 13.17 4.32
CA GLU A 184 7.73 14.57 4.74
C GLU A 184 9.15 15.16 4.83
N GLY A 185 9.44 16.15 3.97
CA GLY A 185 10.76 16.78 3.86
C GLY A 185 11.86 15.88 3.26
N ALA A 186 11.51 14.72 2.71
CA ALA A 186 12.46 13.81 2.08
C ALA A 186 13.04 14.41 0.80
N THR A 187 14.36 14.25 0.60
CA THR A 187 15.06 14.71 -0.61
C THR A 187 15.71 13.58 -1.40
N LYS A 188 15.74 12.37 -0.81
CA LYS A 188 16.38 11.17 -1.33
C LYS A 188 15.57 9.94 -0.92
N PHE A 189 15.48 8.99 -1.84
CA PHE A 189 15.05 7.64 -1.56
C PHE A 189 16.27 6.78 -1.23
N VAL A 190 16.18 5.96 -0.17
CA VAL A 190 17.25 5.06 0.26
C VAL A 190 16.69 3.65 0.29
N ASP A 191 17.39 2.74 -0.37
CA ASP A 191 17.05 1.31 -0.41
C ASP A 191 18.12 0.52 0.34
N VAL A 192 17.70 -0.34 1.27
CA VAL A 192 18.59 -1.09 2.17
C VAL A 192 18.46 -2.57 1.87
N HIS A 193 19.48 -3.15 1.23
CA HIS A 193 19.50 -4.56 0.87
C HIS A 193 20.38 -5.35 1.84
N VAL A 194 19.76 -6.14 2.71
CA VAL A 194 20.45 -7.07 3.60
C VAL A 194 20.51 -8.44 2.93
N LYS A 195 21.73 -8.96 2.76
CA LYS A 195 21.99 -10.27 2.13
C LYS A 195 22.66 -11.20 3.13
N ASN A 196 22.47 -12.51 2.96
CA ASN A 196 23.10 -13.56 3.76
C ASN A 196 22.77 -13.50 5.27
N ALA A 197 21.63 -12.91 5.64
CA ALA A 197 21.12 -13.05 7.00
C ALA A 197 20.61 -14.48 7.24
N PRO A 198 20.62 -15.00 8.48
CA PRO A 198 20.14 -16.35 8.79
C PRO A 198 18.66 -16.56 8.45
N SER A 199 17.85 -15.51 8.56
CA SER A 199 16.44 -15.53 8.20
C SER A 199 15.97 -14.19 7.61
N PHE A 200 14.78 -14.19 7.00
CA PHE A 200 14.12 -12.94 6.56
C PHE A 200 13.83 -12.00 7.74
N ALA A 201 13.48 -12.54 8.91
CA ALA A 201 13.23 -11.76 10.10
C ALA A 201 14.49 -11.02 10.57
N ASP A 202 15.65 -11.70 10.56
CA ASP A 202 16.94 -11.08 10.89
C ASP A 202 17.32 -10.02 9.86
N ALA A 203 17.14 -10.31 8.56
CA ALA A 203 17.39 -9.35 7.50
C ALA A 203 16.54 -8.07 7.67
N LYS A 204 15.26 -8.24 7.97
CA LYS A 204 14.31 -7.15 8.18
C LYS A 204 14.63 -6.36 9.45
N ALA A 205 15.04 -7.02 10.53
CA ALA A 205 15.48 -6.36 11.75
C ALA A 205 16.69 -5.45 11.48
N ILE A 206 17.71 -5.96 10.80
CA ILE A 206 18.90 -5.20 10.41
C ILE A 206 18.54 -4.03 9.47
N ALA A 207 17.70 -4.27 8.46
CA ALA A 207 17.25 -3.21 7.56
C ALA A 207 16.53 -2.09 8.32
N ASN A 208 15.68 -2.45 9.28
CA ASN A 208 14.93 -1.51 10.10
C ASN A 208 15.85 -0.68 11.01
N THR A 209 16.87 -1.27 11.64
CA THR A 209 17.79 -0.48 12.49
C THR A 209 18.56 0.55 11.68
N ILE A 210 18.99 0.20 10.46
CA ILE A 210 19.63 1.13 9.53
C ILE A 210 18.66 2.24 9.11
N ALA A 211 17.44 1.89 8.68
CA ALA A 211 16.45 2.83 8.17
C ALA A 211 15.93 3.81 9.24
N LEU A 212 15.87 3.38 10.50
CA LEU A 212 15.45 4.21 11.64
C LEU A 212 16.57 5.10 12.19
N SER A 213 17.84 4.82 11.87
CA SER A 213 18.97 5.56 12.43
C SER A 213 18.98 7.03 11.97
N PRO A 214 18.81 8.01 12.87
CA PRO A 214 18.87 9.43 12.50
C PRO A 214 20.25 9.82 11.95
N LEU A 215 21.31 9.17 12.45
CA LEU A 215 22.67 9.39 11.96
C LEU A 215 22.84 8.91 10.52
N VAL A 216 22.27 7.75 10.16
CA VAL A 216 22.29 7.27 8.77
C VAL A 216 21.48 8.22 7.88
N LYS A 217 20.24 8.57 8.28
CA LYS A 217 19.38 9.46 7.50
C LYS A 217 20.01 10.83 7.24
N THR A 218 20.63 11.43 8.26
CA THR A 218 21.32 12.72 8.13
C THR A 218 22.60 12.64 7.29
N ALA A 219 23.33 11.52 7.33
CA ALA A 219 24.47 11.29 6.44
C ALA A 219 24.03 11.23 4.97
N MET A 220 22.97 10.47 4.69
CA MET A 220 22.41 10.38 3.33
C MET A 220 21.91 11.74 2.82
N TYR A 221 21.24 12.52 3.68
CA TYR A 221 20.83 13.89 3.38
C TYR A 221 22.03 14.78 3.04
N GLY A 222 23.10 14.70 3.84
CA GLY A 222 24.36 15.43 3.64
C GLY A 222 25.22 14.91 2.48
N ARG A 223 24.79 13.86 1.76
CA ARG A 223 25.56 13.16 0.72
C ARG A 223 26.90 12.63 1.25
N ASP A 224 26.93 12.20 2.51
CA ASP A 224 28.06 11.60 3.19
C ASP A 224 27.96 10.07 3.17
N ALA A 225 28.93 9.41 2.50
CA ALA A 225 29.01 7.96 2.39
C ALA A 225 29.58 7.30 3.66
N ASN A 226 28.92 7.53 4.80
CA ASN A 226 29.41 7.19 6.13
C ASN A 226 29.10 5.74 6.53
N TRP A 227 29.93 4.81 6.08
CA TRP A 227 29.79 3.38 6.44
C TRP A 227 29.90 3.12 7.95
N GLY A 228 30.62 3.96 8.70
CA GLY A 228 30.74 3.87 10.15
C GLY A 228 29.38 4.02 10.87
N ARG A 229 28.53 4.93 10.38
CA ARG A 229 27.15 5.09 10.89
C ARG A 229 26.26 3.90 10.54
N ILE A 230 26.47 3.27 9.38
CA ILE A 230 25.74 2.08 8.95
C ILE A 230 26.09 0.89 9.85
N ILE A 231 27.37 0.58 10.04
CA ILE A 231 27.78 -0.55 10.89
C ILE A 231 27.41 -0.33 12.36
N CYS A 232 27.43 0.92 12.85
CA CYS A 232 26.93 1.26 14.18
C CYS A 232 25.43 0.95 14.30
N ALA A 233 24.63 1.28 13.28
CA ALA A 233 23.19 0.97 13.28
C ALA A 233 22.92 -0.55 13.21
N VAL A 234 23.73 -1.30 12.45
CA VAL A 234 23.70 -2.77 12.46
C VAL A 234 24.01 -3.31 13.86
N GLY A 235 24.92 -2.70 14.61
CA GLY A 235 25.25 -3.12 15.98
C GLY A 235 24.14 -2.96 17.01
N PHE A 236 23.02 -2.30 16.67
CA PHE A 236 21.84 -2.19 17.54
C PHE A 236 20.82 -3.32 17.35
N SER A 237 20.97 -4.16 16.32
CA SER A 237 20.03 -5.24 15.98
C SER A 237 20.21 -6.48 16.83
#